data_AF-A0A1J9RNH5-F1
#
_entry.id   AF-A0A1J9RNH5-F1
#
_cell.length_a   1.000
_cell.length_b   1.000
_cell.length_c   1.000
_cell.angle_alpha   90.00
_cell.angle_beta   90.00
_cell.angle_gamma   90.00
#
_symmetry.space_group_name_H-M   'P 1'
#
loop_
_entity.id
_entity.type
_entity.pdbx_description
1 polymer ?
#
loop_
_entity_poly.entity_id
_entity_poly.type
_entity_poly.pdbx_seq_one_letter_code
_entity_poly.pdbx_strand_id
1 'polypeptide(L)'
;MPPRRGLFQQSVAATAVLSALVVGQGATAQGTSCSTAITTIRNHADATPLAACKTFTGNIEIPGDATGDIALDGIQNLDGYLLAESSEGLSSLSADSLEVIEGYMYLQELGNLETLNMPKLTTVGQQLRLVKLPALSNLGFDATISNCSSFVISDTALSSLNGIDPDGTTNGFNATFNNDLANITMSVASTTASDSSTIIITNNAPGLQVSFPNLSTAQKVDIENATGVSFPSLTTAYELVLAGNAFTEYSAPKLESVGNDVLGILVQDNQGLTDLEFPVLVRCGGLTVQNNARLQDLTLPKLQTSPQGVVLQGNLANVSLPSLQKAGRFILNTTATDFDCSPFQDYKNQNIITGALTCTASSQNGSSLPASTPSSHGLSSGGKIGIGMGVGAAAILTFVFILVYCCRRRWAAPTQEQLRRESATMANIGHGGETPPMYESLAQLSSNTTRGSTAKGERGGMSRGPGELEATNPVFELQSNREFVELAGDHARRG
;
A
#
# COMPACT_ATOMS: atom_id res chain seq x y z
N MET A 1 -97.20 -28.95 -1.67
CA MET A 1 -96.18 -28.45 -2.63
C MET A 1 -95.93 -26.97 -2.33
N PRO A 2 -94.73 -26.42 -2.61
CA PRO A 2 -94.18 -25.18 -2.02
C PRO A 2 -94.48 -23.92 -2.91
N PRO A 3 -93.94 -22.67 -2.71
CA PRO A 3 -92.81 -22.29 -1.84
C PRO A 3 -92.77 -20.88 -1.14
N ARG A 4 -91.94 -20.83 -0.07
CA ARG A 4 -90.94 -19.80 0.35
C ARG A 4 -91.22 -18.27 0.31
N ARG A 5 -90.94 -17.64 1.47
CA ARG A 5 -89.93 -16.57 1.81
C ARG A 5 -90.36 -15.96 3.17
N GLY A 6 -89.53 -15.60 4.16
CA GLY A 6 -88.08 -15.56 4.31
C GLY A 6 -87.64 -14.18 4.84
N LEU A 7 -87.29 -14.02 6.13
CA LEU A 7 -86.80 -12.74 6.69
C LEU A 7 -85.97 -12.88 8.00
N PHE A 8 -84.80 -12.24 7.99
CA PHE A 8 -84.09 -11.51 9.07
C PHE A 8 -84.01 -12.06 10.51
N GLN A 9 -82.77 -12.08 11.03
CA GLN A 9 -82.46 -12.14 12.46
C GLN A 9 -81.51 -10.98 12.82
N GLN A 10 -81.85 -10.19 13.83
CA GLN A 10 -81.10 -8.99 14.23
C GLN A 10 -80.00 -9.31 15.25
N SER A 11 -78.93 -8.50 15.21
CA SER A 11 -77.80 -8.54 16.14
C SER A 11 -78.15 -7.91 17.50
N VAL A 12 -77.63 -8.47 18.59
CA VAL A 12 -77.66 -7.85 19.93
C VAL A 12 -76.28 -7.27 20.22
N ALA A 13 -76.23 -5.98 20.58
CA ALA A 13 -75.01 -5.29 20.97
C ALA A 13 -74.70 -5.53 22.46
N ALA A 14 -73.42 -5.75 22.79
CA ALA A 14 -72.93 -5.82 24.16
C ALA A 14 -72.08 -4.58 24.48
N THR A 15 -72.51 -3.77 25.44
CA THR A 15 -71.82 -2.55 25.85
C THR A 15 -70.77 -2.87 26.90
N ALA A 16 -69.48 -2.67 26.57
CA ALA A 16 -68.38 -2.78 27.53
C ALA A 16 -67.88 -1.38 27.92
N VAL A 17 -67.83 -1.10 29.22
CA VAL A 17 -67.32 0.18 29.76
C VAL A 17 -65.80 0.12 29.83
N LEU A 18 -65.11 1.04 29.15
CA LEU A 18 -63.65 1.12 29.12
C LEU A 18 -63.16 2.13 30.18
N SER A 19 -62.61 1.63 31.28
CA SER A 19 -61.95 2.46 32.29
C SER A 19 -60.54 2.83 31.83
N ALA A 20 -60.31 4.08 31.44
CA ALA A 20 -59.00 4.57 31.03
C ALA A 20 -58.11 4.86 32.25
N LEU A 21 -57.10 4.02 32.47
CA LEU A 21 -56.03 4.29 33.44
C LEU A 21 -54.92 5.10 32.76
N VAL A 22 -54.89 6.42 32.99
CA VAL A 22 -53.78 7.26 32.52
C VAL A 22 -52.57 7.02 33.44
N VAL A 23 -51.68 6.14 33.01
CA VAL A 23 -50.34 6.03 33.60
C VAL A 23 -49.51 7.20 33.07
N GLY A 24 -49.36 8.23 33.89
CA GLY A 24 -48.43 9.33 33.63
C GLY A 24 -47.01 8.79 33.68
N GLN A 25 -46.45 8.45 32.51
CA GLN A 25 -45.03 8.16 32.38
C GLN A 25 -44.27 9.49 32.55
N GLY A 26 -43.75 9.72 33.74
CA GLY A 26 -42.74 10.74 33.94
C GLY A 26 -41.51 10.34 33.14
N ALA A 27 -41.26 11.03 32.03
CA ALA A 27 -40.01 10.91 31.30
C ALA A 27 -38.88 11.33 32.24
N THR A 28 -38.16 10.35 32.79
CA THR A 28 -36.88 10.61 33.42
C THR A 28 -35.96 11.11 32.33
N ALA A 29 -35.48 12.35 32.45
CA ALA A 29 -34.39 12.83 31.64
C ALA A 29 -33.15 11.99 31.96
N GLN A 30 -32.92 10.92 31.19
CA GLN A 30 -31.58 10.35 31.08
C GLN A 30 -30.71 11.48 30.55
N GLY A 31 -29.83 12.03 31.42
CA GLY A 31 -28.86 13.01 30.97
C GLY A 31 -27.99 12.34 29.90
N THR A 32 -27.95 12.92 28.70
CA THR A 32 -27.08 12.44 27.62
C THR A 32 -25.65 12.34 28.15
N SER A 33 -25.09 11.13 28.17
CA SER A 33 -23.67 10.97 28.46
C SER A 33 -22.87 11.29 27.20
N CYS A 34 -22.28 12.48 27.16
CA CYS A 34 -21.31 12.87 26.12
C CYS A 34 -19.95 12.16 26.26
N SER A 35 -19.85 11.17 27.16
CA SER A 35 -18.69 10.30 27.33
C SER A 35 -19.19 8.86 27.47
N THR A 36 -18.99 8.06 26.42
CA THR A 36 -19.36 6.62 26.37
C THR A 36 -18.37 5.92 25.45
N ALA A 37 -17.73 4.84 25.93
CA ALA A 37 -16.61 4.21 25.21
C ALA A 37 -16.94 3.84 23.75
N ILE A 38 -18.14 3.29 23.51
CA ILE A 38 -18.71 3.05 22.18
C ILE A 38 -20.21 3.38 22.24
N THR A 39 -20.70 4.16 21.27
CA THR A 39 -22.12 4.39 21.00
C THR A 39 -22.47 3.78 19.64
N THR A 40 -23.45 2.88 19.61
CA THR A 40 -23.96 2.27 18.38
C THR A 40 -25.15 3.04 17.82
N ILE A 41 -25.12 3.43 16.55
CA ILE A 41 -26.19 4.19 15.88
C ILE A 41 -26.75 3.37 14.71
N ARG A 42 -27.99 2.87 14.81
CA ARG A 42 -28.67 2.11 13.73
C ARG A 42 -29.58 2.97 12.87
N ASN A 43 -29.99 4.13 13.37
CA ASN A 43 -30.92 5.04 12.69
C ASN A 43 -30.83 6.44 13.36
N HIS A 44 -31.48 7.44 12.76
CA HIS A 44 -31.48 8.82 13.26
C HIS A 44 -31.93 8.99 14.73
N ALA A 45 -32.85 8.15 15.23
CA ALA A 45 -33.34 8.27 16.61
C ALA A 45 -32.24 7.93 17.64
N ASP A 46 -31.31 7.03 17.30
CA ASP A 46 -30.16 6.69 18.14
C ASP A 46 -29.13 7.84 18.20
N ALA A 47 -29.04 8.64 17.13
CA ALA A 47 -28.16 9.81 17.05
C ALA A 47 -28.73 11.05 17.74
N THR A 48 -30.06 11.17 17.81
CA THR A 48 -30.77 12.34 18.36
C THR A 48 -30.28 12.78 19.76
N PRO A 49 -29.97 11.88 20.73
CA PRO A 49 -29.44 12.29 22.03
C PRO A 49 -28.08 13.00 21.96
N LEU A 50 -27.24 12.65 20.97
CA LEU A 50 -25.87 13.17 20.84
C LEU A 50 -25.82 14.65 20.44
N ALA A 51 -26.90 15.21 19.87
CA ALA A 51 -26.96 16.62 19.48
C ALA A 51 -26.84 17.61 20.65
N ALA A 52 -26.99 17.14 21.90
CA ALA A 52 -26.69 17.91 23.11
C ALA A 52 -25.18 18.05 23.39
N CYS A 53 -24.33 17.25 22.76
CA CYS A 53 -22.89 17.18 23.01
C CYS A 53 -22.11 18.04 22.01
N LYS A 54 -21.33 19.01 22.50
CA LYS A 54 -20.36 19.74 21.66
C LYS A 54 -19.07 18.96 21.43
N THR A 55 -18.60 18.29 22.47
CA THR A 55 -17.58 17.25 22.37
C THR A 55 -18.23 15.94 22.77
N PHE A 56 -18.02 14.89 21.99
CA PHE A 56 -18.32 13.52 22.36
C PHE A 56 -17.02 12.75 22.55
N THR A 57 -16.82 12.14 23.73
CA THR A 57 -15.64 11.34 24.05
C THR A 57 -15.98 9.85 24.00
N GLY A 58 -15.19 9.10 23.22
CA GLY A 58 -15.45 7.72 22.85
C GLY A 58 -15.91 7.59 21.40
N ASN A 59 -16.24 6.36 21.00
CA ASN A 59 -16.37 6.02 19.58
C ASN A 59 -17.82 5.96 19.11
N ILE A 60 -18.04 6.23 17.82
CA ILE A 60 -19.35 6.11 17.17
C ILE A 60 -19.27 5.00 16.12
N GLU A 61 -20.13 4.00 16.27
CA GLU A 61 -20.20 2.82 15.39
C GLU A 61 -21.59 2.70 14.74
N ILE A 62 -21.61 2.65 13.41
CA ILE A 62 -22.79 2.40 12.59
C ILE A 62 -22.68 0.95 12.08
N PRO A 63 -23.46 0.01 12.66
CA PRO A 63 -23.36 -1.41 12.36
C PRO A 63 -24.11 -1.77 11.08
N GLY A 64 -23.82 -2.93 10.48
CA GLY A 64 -24.43 -3.38 9.22
C GLY A 64 -25.96 -3.53 9.21
N ASP A 65 -26.64 -3.48 10.36
CA ASP A 65 -28.10 -3.41 10.47
C ASP A 65 -28.66 -1.96 10.50
N ALA A 66 -27.82 -0.95 10.27
CA ALA A 66 -28.22 0.44 10.18
C ALA A 66 -29.00 0.78 8.91
N THR A 67 -29.95 1.73 9.02
CA THR A 67 -30.90 2.06 7.95
C THR A 67 -31.25 3.55 7.86
N GLY A 68 -31.54 4.00 6.64
CA GLY A 68 -32.03 5.34 6.33
C GLY A 68 -30.94 6.41 6.40
N ASP A 69 -31.34 7.61 6.79
CA ASP A 69 -30.45 8.76 6.92
C ASP A 69 -30.01 8.93 8.38
N ILE A 70 -28.70 9.03 8.62
CA ILE A 70 -28.12 9.27 9.95
C ILE A 70 -27.45 10.65 9.96
N ALA A 71 -27.81 11.47 10.94
CA ALA A 71 -27.20 12.78 11.15
C ALA A 71 -26.65 12.88 12.58
N LEU A 72 -25.35 13.13 12.70
CA LEU A 72 -24.61 13.32 13.95
C LEU A 72 -24.51 14.81 14.30
N ASP A 73 -25.58 15.56 14.00
CA ASP A 73 -25.62 17.02 14.07
C ASP A 73 -25.38 17.54 15.50
N GLY A 74 -24.87 18.77 15.60
CA GLY A 74 -24.57 19.43 16.88
C GLY A 74 -23.22 19.07 17.51
N ILE A 75 -22.68 17.86 17.26
CA ILE A 75 -21.32 17.46 17.64
C ILE A 75 -20.30 18.30 16.85
N GLN A 76 -19.30 18.84 17.54
CA GLN A 76 -18.20 19.59 16.94
C GLN A 76 -16.88 18.83 16.99
N ASN A 77 -16.59 18.18 18.12
CA ASN A 77 -15.38 17.38 18.30
C ASN A 77 -15.74 15.94 18.67
N LEU A 78 -15.22 14.97 17.93
CA LEU A 78 -15.27 13.55 18.25
C LEU A 78 -13.90 13.10 18.77
N ASP A 79 -13.79 13.00 20.09
CA ASP A 79 -12.63 12.48 20.82
C ASP A 79 -12.70 10.94 20.84
N GLY A 80 -12.48 10.37 19.64
CA GLY A 80 -12.69 8.96 19.30
C GLY A 80 -12.69 8.76 17.79
N TYR A 81 -13.18 7.61 17.32
CA TYR A 81 -13.35 7.32 15.88
C TYR A 81 -14.81 7.26 15.44
N LEU A 82 -15.02 7.43 14.13
CA LEU A 82 -16.28 7.14 13.44
C LEU A 82 -16.08 5.93 12.52
N LEU A 83 -16.88 4.88 12.73
CA LEU A 83 -16.84 3.65 11.95
C LEU A 83 -18.25 3.34 11.40
N ALA A 84 -18.35 3.07 10.10
CA ALA A 84 -19.52 2.48 9.47
C ALA A 84 -19.06 1.35 8.54
N GLU A 85 -19.55 0.12 8.77
CA GLU A 85 -19.15 -1.06 8.00
C GLU A 85 -20.38 -1.88 7.56
N SER A 86 -20.38 -2.35 6.31
CA SER A 86 -21.35 -3.30 5.71
C SER A 86 -22.84 -2.90 5.88
N SER A 87 -23.13 -1.59 5.92
CA SER A 87 -24.46 -1.03 6.19
C SER A 87 -25.23 -0.68 4.91
N GLU A 88 -25.68 -1.71 4.19
CA GLU A 88 -26.43 -1.56 2.93
C GLU A 88 -27.76 -0.80 3.07
N GLY A 89 -28.30 -0.65 4.27
CA GLY A 89 -29.51 0.14 4.52
C GLY A 89 -29.29 1.65 4.62
N LEU A 90 -28.04 2.13 4.71
CA LEU A 90 -27.68 3.51 4.97
C LEU A 90 -27.65 4.34 3.66
N SER A 91 -28.51 5.35 3.56
CA SER A 91 -28.61 6.25 2.39
C SER A 91 -27.83 7.55 2.55
N SER A 92 -27.73 8.07 3.77
CA SER A 92 -27.06 9.33 4.07
C SER A 92 -26.35 9.29 5.42
N LEU A 93 -25.17 9.90 5.49
CA LEU A 93 -24.44 10.18 6.71
C LEU A 93 -24.00 11.65 6.73
N SER A 94 -24.50 12.42 7.69
CA SER A 94 -24.17 13.84 7.85
C SER A 94 -23.73 14.22 9.26
N ALA A 95 -23.04 15.36 9.37
CA ALA A 95 -22.80 16.04 10.64
C ALA A 95 -22.60 17.55 10.38
N ASP A 96 -23.63 18.36 10.64
CA ASP A 96 -23.67 19.80 10.30
C ASP A 96 -22.59 20.66 10.99
N SER A 97 -22.05 20.16 12.09
CA SER A 97 -21.22 20.89 13.05
C SER A 97 -19.85 20.26 13.29
N LEU A 98 -19.59 19.07 12.76
CA LEU A 98 -18.38 18.30 13.07
C LEU A 98 -17.16 18.96 12.41
N GLU A 99 -16.21 19.39 13.23
CA GLU A 99 -14.98 20.10 12.86
C GLU A 99 -13.75 19.18 12.94
N VAL A 100 -13.74 18.28 13.94
CA VAL A 100 -12.61 17.38 14.27
C VAL A 100 -13.09 15.96 14.61
N ILE A 101 -12.39 14.96 14.05
CA ILE A 101 -12.35 13.57 14.54
C ILE A 101 -10.90 13.29 14.97
N GLU A 102 -10.65 13.05 16.26
CA GLU A 102 -9.29 12.79 16.78
C GLU A 102 -8.75 11.42 16.33
N GLY A 103 -9.64 10.45 16.13
CA GLY A 103 -9.32 9.10 15.68
C GLY A 103 -9.25 8.96 14.16
N TYR A 104 -9.85 7.89 13.65
CA TYR A 104 -10.04 7.63 12.23
C TYR A 104 -11.52 7.79 11.83
N MET A 105 -11.75 7.91 10.53
CA MET A 105 -13.08 7.88 9.93
C MET A 105 -13.10 6.80 8.85
N TYR A 106 -13.71 5.65 9.15
CA TYR A 106 -13.80 4.50 8.26
C TYR A 106 -15.24 4.30 7.80
N LEU A 107 -15.50 4.56 6.53
CA LEU A 107 -16.77 4.27 5.84
C LEU A 107 -16.50 3.19 4.80
N GLN A 108 -17.04 1.99 5.05
CA GLN A 108 -16.70 0.78 4.29
C GLN A 108 -17.94 -0.03 3.94
N GLU A 109 -18.06 -0.50 2.70
CA GLU A 109 -19.14 -1.40 2.27
C GLU A 109 -20.54 -0.80 2.55
N LEU A 110 -20.75 0.42 2.05
CA LEU A 110 -22.02 1.15 2.20
C LEU A 110 -22.60 1.34 0.79
N GLY A 111 -23.13 0.26 0.21
CA GLY A 111 -23.51 0.18 -1.20
C GLY A 111 -24.50 1.25 -1.66
N ASN A 112 -25.38 1.70 -0.77
CA ASN A 112 -26.42 2.71 -1.03
C ASN A 112 -26.14 4.09 -0.43
N LEU A 113 -24.93 4.36 0.09
CA LEU A 113 -24.59 5.68 0.64
C LEU A 113 -24.41 6.72 -0.49
N GLU A 114 -25.48 7.46 -0.79
CA GLU A 114 -25.47 8.52 -1.80
C GLU A 114 -24.92 9.85 -1.26
N THR A 115 -25.18 10.14 0.03
CA THR A 115 -24.84 11.43 0.66
C THR A 115 -23.86 11.25 1.81
N LEU A 116 -22.69 11.90 1.70
CA LEU A 116 -21.75 12.11 2.80
C LEU A 116 -21.50 13.61 2.98
N ASN A 117 -22.00 14.20 4.08
CA ASN A 117 -22.01 15.65 4.25
C ASN A 117 -21.55 16.09 5.65
N MET A 118 -20.31 16.58 5.76
CA MET A 118 -19.69 17.09 6.99
C MET A 118 -18.97 18.41 6.66
N PRO A 119 -19.71 19.49 6.37
CA PRO A 119 -19.19 20.67 5.67
C PRO A 119 -18.16 21.47 6.49
N LYS A 120 -18.05 21.24 7.79
CA LYS A 120 -17.06 21.88 8.68
C LYS A 120 -15.85 21.00 9.01
N LEU A 121 -15.82 19.75 8.56
CA LEU A 121 -14.78 18.79 8.93
C LEU A 121 -13.45 19.18 8.28
N THR A 122 -12.44 19.47 9.10
CA THR A 122 -11.10 19.86 8.66
C THR A 122 -10.02 18.85 9.08
N THR A 123 -10.28 18.12 10.16
CA THR A 123 -9.31 17.22 10.80
C THR A 123 -9.87 15.82 11.01
N VAL A 124 -9.11 14.82 10.55
CA VAL A 124 -9.28 13.40 10.90
C VAL A 124 -7.90 12.88 11.32
N GLY A 125 -7.62 12.79 12.62
CA GLY A 125 -6.25 12.69 13.14
C GLY A 125 -5.41 11.56 12.55
N GLN A 126 -6.02 10.39 12.30
CA GLN A 126 -5.33 9.19 11.82
C GLN A 126 -5.52 8.91 10.33
N GLN A 127 -6.69 8.40 9.93
CA GLN A 127 -6.95 8.02 8.54
C GLN A 127 -8.40 8.28 8.16
N LEU A 128 -8.61 8.83 6.97
CA LEU A 128 -9.88 8.85 6.27
C LEU A 128 -9.92 7.69 5.27
N ARG A 129 -10.87 6.78 5.44
CA ARG A 129 -11.05 5.60 4.59
C ARG A 129 -12.48 5.57 4.03
N LEU A 130 -12.58 5.70 2.72
CA LEU A 130 -13.80 5.66 1.92
C LEU A 130 -13.66 4.49 0.94
N VAL A 131 -14.22 3.33 1.27
CA VAL A 131 -13.97 2.08 0.51
C VAL A 131 -15.25 1.33 0.19
N LYS A 132 -15.47 0.99 -1.10
CA LYS A 132 -16.69 0.34 -1.60
C LYS A 132 -17.93 1.16 -1.27
N LEU A 133 -17.97 2.37 -1.84
CA LEU A 133 -19.07 3.33 -1.75
C LEU A 133 -19.59 3.65 -3.17
N PRO A 134 -20.12 2.66 -3.90
CA PRO A 134 -20.44 2.79 -5.33
C PRO A 134 -21.55 3.79 -5.65
N ALA A 135 -22.37 4.19 -4.67
CA ALA A 135 -23.36 5.26 -4.79
C ALA A 135 -22.80 6.67 -4.49
N LEU A 136 -21.64 6.77 -3.84
CA LEU A 136 -21.08 8.05 -3.39
C LEU A 136 -20.38 8.77 -4.55
N SER A 137 -21.04 9.81 -5.08
CA SER A 137 -20.60 10.55 -6.28
C SER A 137 -19.94 11.90 -5.98
N ASN A 138 -20.13 12.44 -4.77
CA ASN A 138 -19.59 13.73 -4.34
C ASN A 138 -19.20 13.68 -2.85
N LEU A 139 -18.26 14.54 -2.43
CA LEU A 139 -17.89 14.75 -1.02
C LEU A 139 -18.45 16.08 -0.51
N GLY A 140 -19.22 16.06 0.58
CA GLY A 140 -19.68 17.27 1.27
C GLY A 140 -18.71 17.73 2.35
N PHE A 141 -17.45 17.99 2.00
CA PHE A 141 -16.40 18.46 2.90
C PHE A 141 -16.00 19.91 2.56
N ASP A 142 -16.94 20.85 2.64
CA ASP A 142 -16.78 22.23 2.17
C ASP A 142 -15.55 22.96 2.78
N ALA A 143 -15.25 22.72 4.06
CA ALA A 143 -14.09 23.27 4.75
C ALA A 143 -12.73 22.69 4.32
N THR A 144 -12.75 21.60 3.53
CA THR A 144 -11.60 20.81 3.07
C THR A 144 -10.81 20.12 4.20
N ILE A 145 -10.78 18.78 4.17
CA ILE A 145 -9.96 17.97 5.07
C ILE A 145 -8.50 18.07 4.59
N SER A 146 -7.71 18.87 5.32
CA SER A 146 -6.28 19.06 5.08
C SER A 146 -5.40 18.45 6.17
N ASN A 147 -5.94 18.28 7.39
CA ASN A 147 -5.24 17.66 8.51
C ASN A 147 -5.69 16.21 8.69
N CYS A 148 -5.07 15.29 7.96
CA CYS A 148 -5.25 13.86 8.16
C CYS A 148 -3.99 13.10 7.75
N SER A 149 -3.58 12.14 8.58
CA SER A 149 -2.31 11.45 8.36
C SER A 149 -2.36 10.50 7.16
N SER A 150 -3.51 9.96 6.75
CA SER A 150 -3.61 9.02 5.62
C SER A 150 -4.97 9.04 4.93
N PHE A 151 -4.97 8.86 3.61
CA PHE A 151 -6.17 8.82 2.79
C PHE A 151 -6.25 7.51 2.01
N VAL A 152 -7.42 6.86 2.05
CA VAL A 152 -7.73 5.68 1.25
C VAL A 152 -9.12 5.85 0.65
N ILE A 153 -9.18 6.18 -0.65
CA ILE A 153 -10.42 6.34 -1.42
C ILE A 153 -10.45 5.25 -2.50
N SER A 154 -11.37 4.29 -2.38
CA SER A 154 -11.41 3.17 -3.32
C SER A 154 -12.81 2.63 -3.61
N ASP A 155 -13.03 2.26 -4.87
CA ASP A 155 -14.30 1.70 -5.34
C ASP A 155 -15.49 2.62 -5.00
N THR A 156 -15.41 3.85 -5.52
CA THR A 156 -16.42 4.91 -5.35
C THR A 156 -16.80 5.50 -6.71
N ALA A 157 -17.97 6.14 -6.80
CA ALA A 157 -18.42 6.90 -7.97
C ALA A 157 -17.93 8.37 -7.95
N LEU A 158 -16.93 8.70 -7.13
CA LEU A 158 -16.39 10.06 -7.01
C LEU A 158 -15.74 10.50 -8.32
N SER A 159 -16.28 11.54 -8.94
CA SER A 159 -15.69 12.17 -10.14
C SER A 159 -14.58 13.18 -9.82
N SER A 160 -14.52 13.65 -8.56
CA SER A 160 -13.49 14.54 -8.03
C SER A 160 -13.25 14.26 -6.54
N LEU A 161 -12.09 14.69 -6.03
CA LEU A 161 -11.77 14.64 -4.59
C LEU A 161 -11.84 16.03 -3.94
N ASN A 162 -12.66 16.94 -4.47
CA ASN A 162 -12.88 18.26 -3.89
C ASN A 162 -13.34 18.12 -2.43
N GLY A 163 -12.75 18.89 -1.52
CA GLY A 163 -12.96 18.74 -0.07
C GLY A 163 -11.95 17.81 0.62
N ILE A 164 -10.99 17.24 -0.11
CA ILE A 164 -9.79 16.60 0.42
C ILE A 164 -8.56 17.27 -0.20
N ASP A 165 -7.69 17.86 0.61
CA ASP A 165 -6.38 18.37 0.17
C ASP A 165 -5.34 18.32 1.31
N PRO A 166 -4.70 17.17 1.57
CA PRO A 166 -3.62 17.07 2.53
C PRO A 166 -2.43 17.98 2.22
N ASP A 167 -2.07 18.82 3.18
CA ASP A 167 -0.86 19.66 3.15
C ASP A 167 0.26 19.04 4.02
N GLY A 168 1.51 19.41 3.76
CA GLY A 168 2.66 18.98 4.56
C GLY A 168 3.03 17.51 4.35
N THR A 169 3.07 16.73 5.43
CA THR A 169 3.60 15.35 5.45
C THR A 169 2.50 14.32 5.71
N THR A 170 2.38 13.32 4.83
CA THR A 170 1.39 12.23 4.96
C THR A 170 2.02 10.85 5.22
N ASN A 171 1.30 9.96 5.87
CA ASN A 171 1.55 8.51 5.93
C ASN A 171 1.00 7.75 4.70
N GLY A 172 0.50 8.45 3.68
CA GLY A 172 0.19 7.86 2.38
C GLY A 172 -1.17 8.27 1.83
N PHE A 173 -1.29 8.19 0.50
CA PHE A 173 -2.45 8.59 -0.27
C PHE A 173 -2.79 7.49 -1.30
N ASN A 174 -3.91 6.81 -1.10
CA ASN A 174 -4.39 5.76 -1.98
C ASN A 174 -5.70 6.19 -2.65
N ALA A 175 -5.69 6.27 -3.98
CA ALA A 175 -6.87 6.48 -4.80
C ALA A 175 -6.94 5.37 -5.85
N THR A 176 -7.76 4.34 -5.63
CA THR A 176 -7.77 3.15 -6.50
C THR A 176 -9.16 2.65 -6.86
N PHE A 177 -9.39 2.20 -8.08
CA PHE A 177 -10.69 1.69 -8.56
C PHE A 177 -11.83 2.73 -8.62
N ASN A 178 -11.53 4.04 -8.60
CA ASN A 178 -12.55 5.08 -8.74
C ASN A 178 -12.77 5.38 -10.24
N ASN A 179 -13.66 4.63 -10.88
CA ASN A 179 -13.78 4.59 -12.34
C ASN A 179 -14.23 5.91 -12.99
N ASP A 180 -14.79 6.84 -12.22
CA ASP A 180 -15.22 8.17 -12.67
C ASP A 180 -14.22 9.30 -12.29
N LEU A 181 -13.21 9.01 -11.47
CA LEU A 181 -12.24 9.98 -10.97
C LEU A 181 -11.20 10.32 -12.06
N ALA A 182 -11.39 11.46 -12.73
CA ALA A 182 -10.55 11.89 -13.86
C ALA A 182 -9.42 12.86 -13.49
N ASN A 183 -9.41 13.45 -12.30
CA ASN A 183 -8.38 14.40 -11.87
C ASN A 183 -8.02 14.21 -10.39
N ILE A 184 -6.72 14.14 -10.11
CA ILE A 184 -6.16 14.17 -8.74
C ILE A 184 -5.11 15.28 -8.71
N THR A 185 -5.32 16.30 -7.88
CA THR A 185 -4.32 17.33 -7.57
C THR A 185 -4.29 17.52 -6.07
N MET A 186 -3.12 17.38 -5.46
CA MET A 186 -2.95 17.36 -4.00
C MET A 186 -1.73 18.18 -3.57
N SER A 187 -1.86 18.94 -2.49
CA SER A 187 -0.87 19.88 -1.96
C SER A 187 0.28 19.23 -1.16
N VAL A 188 0.24 17.91 -0.95
CA VAL A 188 1.22 17.11 -0.20
C VAL A 188 2.65 17.49 -0.54
N ALA A 189 3.41 17.89 0.48
CA ALA A 189 4.83 18.23 0.35
C ALA A 189 5.76 17.01 0.52
N SER A 190 5.37 16.01 1.31
CA SER A 190 6.17 14.81 1.55
C SER A 190 5.37 13.60 2.06
N THR A 191 5.92 12.40 1.95
CA THR A 191 5.47 11.27 2.78
C THR A 191 6.43 11.03 3.96
N THR A 192 5.97 10.39 5.02
CA THR A 192 6.84 9.89 6.10
C THR A 192 7.75 8.76 5.59
N ALA A 193 8.90 8.56 6.26
CA ALA A 193 9.89 7.55 5.92
C ALA A 193 9.56 6.19 6.56
N SER A 194 8.42 5.60 6.14
CA SER A 194 7.96 4.26 6.52
C SER A 194 7.59 3.48 5.27
N ASP A 195 7.83 2.16 5.25
CA ASP A 195 7.51 1.31 4.09
C ASP A 195 6.00 1.22 3.79
N SER A 196 5.15 1.61 4.73
CA SER A 196 3.71 1.79 4.53
C SER A 196 3.32 3.11 3.84
N SER A 197 4.22 4.08 3.77
CA SER A 197 3.93 5.47 3.37
C SER A 197 3.91 5.64 1.86
N THR A 198 2.87 5.10 1.24
CA THR A 198 2.76 4.96 -0.21
C THR A 198 1.78 5.97 -0.82
N ILE A 199 2.12 6.51 -1.98
CA ILE A 199 1.18 7.15 -2.91
C ILE A 199 0.84 6.11 -3.97
N ILE A 200 -0.39 5.62 -4.00
CA ILE A 200 -0.85 4.57 -4.92
C ILE A 200 -2.07 5.07 -5.68
N ILE A 201 -1.95 5.18 -7.00
CA ILE A 201 -3.00 5.69 -7.87
C ILE A 201 -3.12 4.75 -9.08
N THR A 202 -4.09 3.84 -9.04
CA THR A 202 -4.29 2.80 -10.07
C THR A 202 -5.77 2.61 -10.36
N ASN A 203 -6.12 2.14 -11.56
CA ASN A 203 -7.50 1.72 -11.89
C ASN A 203 -8.58 2.82 -11.71
N ASN A 204 -8.23 4.10 -11.76
CA ASN A 204 -9.22 5.19 -11.81
C ASN A 204 -9.67 5.47 -13.26
N ALA A 205 -10.40 6.56 -13.52
CA ALA A 205 -10.98 6.85 -14.82
C ALA A 205 -9.96 6.88 -15.98
N PRO A 206 -10.36 6.46 -17.20
CA PRO A 206 -9.58 6.73 -18.41
C PRO A 206 -9.38 8.25 -18.59
N GLY A 207 -8.16 8.67 -18.90
CA GLY A 207 -7.83 10.09 -19.00
C GLY A 207 -7.45 10.75 -17.67
N LEU A 208 -7.11 9.95 -16.65
CA LEU A 208 -6.69 10.47 -15.35
C LEU A 208 -5.47 11.39 -15.45
N GLN A 209 -5.62 12.62 -14.95
CA GLN A 209 -4.53 13.56 -14.71
C GLN A 209 -4.13 13.53 -13.22
N VAL A 210 -2.83 13.36 -12.95
CA VAL A 210 -2.25 13.30 -11.60
C VAL A 210 -1.23 14.42 -11.40
N SER A 211 -1.39 15.22 -10.36
CA SER A 211 -0.49 16.33 -10.03
C SER A 211 -0.23 16.42 -8.53
N PHE A 212 1.04 16.38 -8.14
CA PHE A 212 1.46 16.66 -6.77
C PHE A 212 2.56 17.75 -6.83
N PRO A 213 2.18 19.04 -7.02
CA PRO A 213 3.11 20.11 -7.37
C PRO A 213 4.16 20.40 -6.28
N ASN A 214 3.80 20.15 -5.02
CA ASN A 214 4.64 20.43 -3.85
C ASN A 214 5.49 19.23 -3.40
N LEU A 215 5.20 18.02 -3.90
CA LEU A 215 5.82 16.78 -3.43
C LEU A 215 7.32 16.81 -3.67
N SER A 216 8.08 16.97 -2.58
CA SER A 216 9.54 17.04 -2.58
C SER A 216 10.18 15.70 -2.27
N THR A 217 9.58 14.91 -1.38
CA THR A 217 10.06 13.57 -0.99
C THR A 217 8.93 12.56 -0.88
N ALA A 218 9.20 11.29 -1.24
CA ALA A 218 8.24 10.20 -1.06
C ALA A 218 8.95 8.88 -0.70
N GLN A 219 8.33 8.02 0.12
CA GLN A 219 8.82 6.65 0.27
C GLN A 219 8.52 5.90 -1.03
N LYS A 220 7.25 5.85 -1.43
CA LYS A 220 6.84 5.14 -2.65
C LYS A 220 5.79 5.91 -3.42
N VAL A 221 5.96 5.97 -4.73
CA VAL A 221 4.95 6.43 -5.69
C VAL A 221 4.67 5.31 -6.70
N ASP A 222 3.42 4.93 -6.87
CA ASP A 222 2.96 3.83 -7.75
C ASP A 222 1.76 4.32 -8.59
N ILE A 223 1.99 4.60 -9.87
CA ILE A 223 0.98 5.19 -10.77
C ILE A 223 0.71 4.26 -11.96
N GLU A 224 -0.55 3.86 -12.13
CA GLU A 224 -1.09 3.14 -13.29
C GLU A 224 -2.29 3.91 -13.90
N ASN A 225 -2.52 3.76 -15.21
CA ASN A 225 -3.67 4.32 -15.95
C ASN A 225 -3.77 5.86 -16.04
N ALA A 226 -2.69 6.61 -15.84
CA ALA A 226 -2.69 8.07 -16.01
C ALA A 226 -2.37 8.50 -17.46
N THR A 227 -2.99 9.58 -17.94
CA THR A 227 -2.63 10.27 -19.20
C THR A 227 -1.70 11.46 -18.99
N GLY A 228 -1.51 11.89 -17.75
CA GLY A 228 -0.52 12.91 -17.37
C GLY A 228 -0.17 12.78 -15.89
N VAL A 229 1.12 12.89 -15.57
CA VAL A 229 1.66 12.78 -14.21
C VAL A 229 2.68 13.91 -14.00
N SER A 230 2.51 14.71 -12.95
CA SER A 230 3.37 15.87 -12.69
C SER A 230 3.85 15.94 -11.23
N PHE A 231 5.15 15.73 -11.03
CA PHE A 231 5.85 15.86 -9.74
C PHE A 231 7.04 16.84 -9.85
N PRO A 232 6.81 18.13 -10.19
CA PRO A 232 7.87 19.08 -10.56
C PRO A 232 8.82 19.47 -9.41
N SER A 233 8.43 19.15 -8.18
CA SER A 233 9.23 19.42 -6.97
C SER A 233 9.98 18.21 -6.43
N LEU A 234 9.76 17.01 -6.98
CA LEU A 234 10.26 15.76 -6.40
C LEU A 234 11.79 15.69 -6.53
N THR A 235 12.48 15.69 -5.39
CA THR A 235 13.94 15.61 -5.30
C THR A 235 14.42 14.20 -4.95
N THR A 236 13.66 13.50 -4.09
CA THR A 236 14.04 12.17 -3.59
C THR A 236 12.84 11.23 -3.52
N ALA A 237 12.99 9.98 -3.95
CA ALA A 237 12.04 8.91 -3.65
C ALA A 237 12.76 7.65 -3.12
N TYR A 238 12.07 6.74 -2.44
CA TYR A 238 12.59 5.37 -2.20
C TYR A 238 12.18 4.41 -3.32
N GLU A 239 11.00 4.60 -3.90
CA GLU A 239 10.58 3.89 -5.11
C GLU A 239 9.67 4.78 -5.97
N LEU A 240 9.91 4.76 -7.28
CA LEU A 240 9.06 5.40 -8.29
C LEU A 240 8.65 4.35 -9.33
N VAL A 241 7.38 3.99 -9.33
CA VAL A 241 6.76 3.08 -10.31
C VAL A 241 5.79 3.85 -11.19
N LEU A 242 6.05 3.80 -12.49
CA LEU A 242 5.23 4.36 -13.55
C LEU A 242 4.94 3.23 -14.55
N ALA A 243 3.85 2.49 -14.30
CA ALA A 243 3.52 1.27 -15.03
C ALA A 243 2.18 1.39 -15.78
N GLY A 244 2.15 1.02 -17.07
CA GLY A 244 0.90 0.94 -17.82
C GLY A 244 0.14 2.27 -17.97
N ASN A 245 0.86 3.38 -18.10
CA ASN A 245 0.28 4.71 -18.32
C ASN A 245 0.20 5.08 -19.81
N ALA A 246 -0.60 6.09 -20.11
CA ALA A 246 -0.90 6.57 -21.46
C ALA A 246 -0.30 7.96 -21.77
N PHE A 247 0.47 8.56 -20.84
CA PHE A 247 1.22 9.78 -21.11
C PHE A 247 2.28 9.58 -22.22
N THR A 248 2.56 10.65 -22.97
CA THR A 248 3.61 10.68 -24.01
C THR A 248 4.96 11.13 -23.48
N GLU A 249 4.96 11.97 -22.45
CA GLU A 249 6.17 12.53 -21.84
C GLU A 249 6.10 12.37 -20.31
N TYR A 250 7.25 12.18 -19.67
CA TYR A 250 7.38 12.30 -18.22
C TYR A 250 8.74 12.92 -17.87
N SER A 251 8.71 13.98 -17.07
CA SER A 251 9.90 14.68 -16.58
C SER A 251 9.81 14.89 -15.08
N ALA A 252 10.86 14.49 -14.36
CA ALA A 252 11.04 14.80 -12.95
C ALA A 252 12.31 15.69 -12.80
N PRO A 253 12.19 17.00 -13.09
CA PRO A 253 13.33 17.87 -13.39
C PRO A 253 14.26 18.13 -12.19
N LYS A 254 13.80 17.89 -10.97
CA LYS A 254 14.56 18.04 -9.72
C LYS A 254 14.98 16.72 -9.08
N LEU A 255 14.66 15.57 -9.69
CA LEU A 255 14.87 14.27 -9.07
C LEU A 255 16.36 13.90 -9.04
N GLU A 256 16.99 13.98 -7.87
CA GLU A 256 18.42 13.73 -7.68
C GLU A 256 18.73 12.30 -7.23
N SER A 257 17.83 11.67 -6.46
CA SER A 257 18.05 10.34 -5.87
C SER A 257 16.78 9.51 -5.81
N VAL A 258 16.83 8.26 -6.30
CA VAL A 258 15.74 7.29 -6.08
C VAL A 258 16.28 5.99 -5.48
N GLY A 259 15.69 5.55 -4.37
CA GLY A 259 15.89 4.22 -3.81
C GLY A 259 17.20 3.99 -3.09
N ASN A 260 17.44 2.71 -2.82
CA ASN A 260 18.48 2.19 -1.95
C ASN A 260 19.10 0.94 -2.59
N ASP A 261 19.75 0.08 -1.80
CA ASP A 261 20.29 -1.19 -2.30
C ASP A 261 19.22 -2.27 -2.61
N VAL A 262 17.93 -1.91 -2.77
CA VAL A 262 16.84 -2.84 -3.12
C VAL A 262 15.84 -2.23 -4.13
N LEU A 263 15.37 -1.01 -3.87
CA LEU A 263 14.32 -0.32 -4.62
C LEU A 263 14.88 0.75 -5.58
N GLY A 264 14.05 1.30 -6.48
CA GLY A 264 14.51 2.28 -7.45
C GLY A 264 13.41 2.80 -8.38
N ILE A 265 13.75 2.96 -9.66
CA ILE A 265 12.84 3.44 -10.70
C ILE A 265 12.37 2.27 -11.57
N LEU A 266 11.06 2.13 -11.74
CA LEU A 266 10.42 1.22 -12.69
C LEU A 266 9.52 2.03 -13.64
N VAL A 267 9.88 2.08 -14.92
CA VAL A 267 9.07 2.70 -15.99
C VAL A 267 8.73 1.60 -17.00
N GLN A 268 7.51 1.07 -16.91
CA GLN A 268 7.12 -0.15 -17.63
C GLN A 268 5.81 -0.01 -18.42
N ASP A 269 5.74 -0.63 -19.60
CA ASP A 269 4.52 -0.79 -20.39
C ASP A 269 3.79 0.51 -20.80
N ASN A 270 4.43 1.68 -20.68
CA ASN A 270 3.84 2.97 -21.06
C ASN A 270 3.90 3.14 -22.58
N GLN A 271 2.90 2.61 -23.30
CA GLN A 271 2.94 2.49 -24.77
C GLN A 271 2.95 3.84 -25.52
N GLY A 272 2.50 4.92 -24.85
CA GLY A 272 2.52 6.28 -25.38
C GLY A 272 3.88 6.97 -25.27
N LEU A 273 4.72 6.56 -24.32
CA LEU A 273 5.91 7.27 -23.87
C LEU A 273 6.98 7.39 -24.97
N THR A 274 7.27 8.63 -25.39
CA THR A 274 8.37 9.00 -26.29
C THR A 274 9.54 9.62 -25.52
N ASP A 275 9.26 10.38 -24.46
CA ASP A 275 10.26 11.24 -23.79
C ASP A 275 10.28 11.00 -22.27
N LEU A 276 11.43 10.56 -21.75
CA LEU A 276 11.63 10.23 -20.34
C LEU A 276 12.83 10.99 -19.76
N GLU A 277 12.56 11.99 -18.92
CA GLU A 277 13.57 12.93 -18.45
C GLU A 277 13.85 12.86 -16.94
N PHE A 278 15.11 12.63 -16.61
CA PHE A 278 15.65 12.77 -15.25
C PHE A 278 16.98 13.57 -15.28
N PRO A 279 16.93 14.87 -15.62
CA PRO A 279 18.12 15.65 -16.02
C PRO A 279 19.14 15.87 -14.88
N VAL A 280 18.72 15.69 -13.62
CA VAL A 280 19.58 15.86 -12.45
C VAL A 280 19.79 14.60 -11.62
N LEU A 281 19.27 13.45 -12.05
CA LEU A 281 19.36 12.18 -11.31
C LEU A 281 20.81 11.72 -11.18
N VAL A 282 21.32 11.73 -9.95
CA VAL A 282 22.69 11.30 -9.60
C VAL A 282 22.70 9.85 -9.16
N ARG A 283 21.69 9.40 -8.41
CA ARG A 283 21.63 8.07 -7.82
C ARG A 283 20.29 7.40 -8.08
N CYS A 284 20.31 6.14 -8.49
CA CYS A 284 19.12 5.30 -8.58
C CYS A 284 19.47 3.91 -8.02
N GLY A 285 18.71 3.32 -7.09
CA GLY A 285 19.05 2.01 -6.54
C GLY A 285 19.14 0.93 -7.62
N GLY A 286 18.02 0.66 -8.28
CA GLY A 286 17.94 -0.04 -9.56
C GLY A 286 17.12 0.75 -10.58
N LEU A 287 17.56 0.81 -11.84
CA LEU A 287 16.82 1.45 -12.94
C LEU A 287 16.25 0.38 -13.87
N THR A 288 14.94 0.33 -14.00
CA THR A 288 14.24 -0.58 -14.92
C THR A 288 13.36 0.20 -15.88
N VAL A 289 13.67 0.15 -17.17
CA VAL A 289 12.88 0.79 -18.25
C VAL A 289 12.54 -0.30 -19.27
N GLN A 290 11.27 -0.72 -19.31
CA GLN A 290 10.86 -1.91 -20.08
C GLN A 290 9.57 -1.68 -20.87
N ASN A 291 9.48 -2.26 -22.07
CA ASN A 291 8.26 -2.34 -22.89
C ASN A 291 7.60 -0.99 -23.26
N ASN A 292 8.31 0.14 -23.13
CA ASN A 292 7.83 1.44 -23.58
C ASN A 292 8.08 1.55 -25.10
N ALA A 293 7.12 1.09 -25.91
CA ALA A 293 7.35 0.78 -27.33
C ALA A 293 7.75 1.99 -28.21
N ARG A 294 7.46 3.22 -27.77
CA ARG A 294 7.77 4.47 -28.48
C ARG A 294 9.03 5.19 -27.97
N LEU A 295 9.59 4.76 -26.84
CA LEU A 295 10.79 5.35 -26.26
C LEU A 295 12.03 4.86 -27.02
N GLN A 296 12.62 5.75 -27.82
CA GLN A 296 13.81 5.45 -28.65
C GLN A 296 15.10 5.93 -28.01
N ASP A 297 15.05 6.97 -27.18
CA ASP A 297 16.21 7.63 -26.61
C ASP A 297 16.14 7.62 -25.08
N LEU A 298 17.23 7.26 -24.41
CA LEU A 298 17.36 7.38 -22.97
C LEU A 298 18.71 7.99 -22.59
N THR A 299 18.69 9.26 -22.18
CA THR A 299 19.89 9.97 -21.72
C THR A 299 19.74 10.38 -20.26
N LEU A 300 20.62 9.87 -19.40
CA LEU A 300 20.67 10.22 -17.97
C LEU A 300 22.02 10.89 -17.67
N PRO A 301 22.14 12.20 -17.93
CA PRO A 301 23.44 12.86 -18.07
C PRO A 301 24.22 12.93 -16.76
N LYS A 302 23.54 12.90 -15.60
CA LYS A 302 24.17 12.96 -14.27
C LYS A 302 24.18 11.64 -13.50
N LEU A 303 23.62 10.54 -14.04
CA LEU A 303 23.51 9.29 -13.28
C LEU A 303 24.91 8.71 -13.01
N GLN A 304 25.32 8.71 -11.75
CA GLN A 304 26.62 8.21 -11.30
C GLN A 304 26.54 6.78 -10.77
N THR A 305 25.47 6.45 -10.03
CA THR A 305 25.38 5.15 -9.33
C THR A 305 24.06 4.44 -9.55
N SER A 306 24.15 3.15 -9.92
CA SER A 306 23.03 2.20 -9.85
C SER A 306 23.41 0.83 -9.29
N PRO A 307 23.49 0.66 -7.95
CA PRO A 307 24.08 -0.51 -7.31
C PRO A 307 23.32 -1.82 -7.55
N GLN A 308 21.99 -1.83 -7.64
CA GLN A 308 21.23 -3.03 -8.03
C GLN A 308 21.30 -3.29 -9.54
N GLY A 309 21.49 -2.23 -10.32
CA GLY A 309 21.80 -2.31 -11.73
C GLY A 309 20.83 -1.57 -12.63
N VAL A 310 21.04 -1.74 -13.92
CA VAL A 310 20.30 -1.09 -14.99
C VAL A 310 19.72 -2.19 -15.88
N VAL A 311 18.42 -2.14 -16.14
CA VAL A 311 17.69 -3.10 -16.98
C VAL A 311 16.84 -2.33 -17.99
N LEU A 312 17.27 -2.34 -19.25
CA LEU A 312 16.67 -1.61 -20.35
C LEU A 312 16.16 -2.59 -21.41
N GLN A 313 14.87 -2.53 -21.74
CA GLN A 313 14.25 -3.39 -22.73
C GLN A 313 13.19 -2.63 -23.55
N GLY A 314 13.30 -2.67 -24.88
CA GLY A 314 12.36 -1.95 -25.75
C GLY A 314 12.98 -1.63 -27.10
N ASN A 315 12.55 -0.54 -27.72
CA ASN A 315 13.05 -0.10 -29.03
C ASN A 315 14.06 1.07 -28.91
N LEU A 316 14.95 0.98 -27.90
CA LEU A 316 15.95 2.01 -27.61
C LEU A 316 17.02 2.04 -28.70
N ALA A 317 16.99 3.06 -29.54
CA ALA A 317 18.00 3.36 -30.56
C ALA A 317 19.25 4.01 -29.97
N ASN A 318 19.10 4.85 -28.93
CA ASN A 318 20.23 5.47 -28.22
C ASN A 318 20.07 5.35 -26.71
N VAL A 319 21.17 4.99 -26.02
CA VAL A 319 21.25 5.03 -24.55
C VAL A 319 22.56 5.70 -24.16
N SER A 320 22.48 6.76 -23.36
CA SER A 320 23.64 7.57 -22.96
C SER A 320 23.66 7.80 -21.44
N LEU A 321 24.69 7.26 -20.79
CA LEU A 321 24.90 7.34 -19.33
C LEU A 321 26.31 7.89 -19.04
N PRO A 322 26.67 9.11 -19.49
CA PRO A 322 28.05 9.56 -19.58
C PRO A 322 28.74 9.78 -18.22
N SER A 323 27.96 10.01 -17.15
CA SER A 323 28.47 10.20 -15.79
C SER A 323 28.54 8.90 -14.96
N LEU A 324 28.25 7.73 -15.54
CA LEU A 324 28.12 6.48 -14.79
C LEU A 324 29.48 6.04 -14.22
N GLN A 325 29.56 5.94 -12.89
CA GLN A 325 30.77 5.56 -12.15
C GLN A 325 30.65 4.17 -11.53
N LYS A 326 29.43 3.73 -11.17
CA LYS A 326 29.18 2.41 -10.58
C LYS A 326 27.80 1.88 -10.93
N ALA A 327 27.74 0.70 -11.54
CA ALA A 327 26.52 -0.08 -11.68
C ALA A 327 26.72 -1.52 -11.19
N GLY A 328 25.64 -2.14 -10.72
CA GLY A 328 25.57 -3.57 -10.43
C GLY A 328 25.52 -4.39 -11.71
N ARG A 329 24.42 -5.10 -11.92
CA ARG A 329 24.12 -5.80 -13.17
C ARG A 329 23.73 -4.78 -14.26
N PHE A 330 24.09 -5.02 -15.52
CA PHE A 330 23.67 -4.20 -16.65
C PHE A 330 23.06 -5.09 -17.73
N ILE A 331 21.79 -4.90 -18.03
CA ILE A 331 21.07 -5.60 -19.11
C ILE A 331 20.49 -4.54 -20.04
N LEU A 332 20.85 -4.60 -21.31
CA LEU A 332 20.24 -3.84 -22.40
C LEU A 332 19.83 -4.84 -23.47
N ASN A 333 18.54 -4.93 -23.77
CA ASN A 333 18.02 -5.74 -24.86
C ASN A 333 17.10 -4.89 -25.75
N THR A 334 17.63 -4.44 -26.89
CA THR A 334 16.92 -3.53 -27.79
C THR A 334 16.48 -4.21 -29.09
N THR A 335 15.29 -3.84 -29.56
CA THR A 335 14.80 -4.17 -30.91
C THR A 335 15.37 -3.24 -31.98
N ALA A 336 16.07 -2.17 -31.60
CA ALA A 336 16.77 -1.32 -32.54
C ALA A 336 17.82 -2.12 -33.32
N THR A 337 17.95 -1.82 -34.61
CA THR A 337 19.00 -2.38 -35.47
C THR A 337 20.28 -1.59 -35.30
N ASP A 338 21.41 -2.27 -35.38
CA ASP A 338 22.75 -1.65 -35.41
C ASP A 338 23.12 -0.82 -34.16
N PHE A 339 22.48 -1.07 -33.03
CA PHE A 339 22.79 -0.44 -31.73
C PHE A 339 24.21 -0.79 -31.26
N ASP A 340 25.00 0.24 -30.93
CA ASP A 340 26.39 0.05 -30.47
C ASP A 340 26.47 -0.29 -28.97
N CYS A 341 26.87 -1.53 -28.68
CA CYS A 341 27.12 -2.00 -27.32
C CYS A 341 28.54 -1.67 -26.78
N SER A 342 29.43 -1.09 -27.59
CA SER A 342 30.85 -0.85 -27.23
C SER A 342 31.03 0.02 -25.99
N PRO A 343 30.30 1.14 -25.79
CA PRO A 343 30.44 1.98 -24.58
C PRO A 343 30.19 1.22 -23.28
N PHE A 344 29.25 0.26 -23.29
CA PHE A 344 28.94 -0.56 -22.11
C PHE A 344 29.98 -1.66 -21.88
N GLN A 345 30.63 -2.15 -22.93
CA GLN A 345 31.80 -3.03 -22.81
C GLN A 345 32.98 -2.29 -22.17
N ASP A 346 33.22 -1.03 -22.55
CA ASP A 346 34.23 -0.19 -21.91
C ASP A 346 33.91 0.08 -20.43
N TYR A 347 32.66 0.36 -20.08
CA TYR A 347 32.23 0.44 -18.68
C TYR A 347 32.44 -0.88 -17.93
N LYS A 348 32.30 -2.03 -18.58
CA LYS A 348 32.62 -3.33 -17.97
C LYS A 348 34.12 -3.51 -17.75
N ASN A 349 34.94 -3.16 -18.73
CA ASN A 349 36.41 -3.23 -18.68
C ASN A 349 37.00 -2.29 -17.62
N GLN A 350 36.40 -1.11 -17.43
CA GLN A 350 36.79 -0.12 -16.42
C GLN A 350 36.29 -0.45 -15.00
N ASN A 351 35.56 -1.56 -14.81
CA ASN A 351 34.87 -1.92 -13.56
C ASN A 351 33.78 -0.93 -13.09
N ILE A 352 33.31 -0.04 -13.96
CA ILE A 352 32.10 0.77 -13.74
C ILE A 352 30.91 -0.17 -13.61
N ILE A 353 30.75 -1.14 -14.52
CA ILE A 353 29.77 -2.22 -14.40
C ILE A 353 30.42 -3.37 -13.62
N THR A 354 30.08 -3.47 -12.34
CA THR A 354 30.66 -4.47 -11.43
C THR A 354 30.06 -5.87 -11.62
N GLY A 355 28.75 -5.96 -11.85
CA GLY A 355 28.01 -7.21 -12.08
C GLY A 355 28.09 -7.73 -13.52
N ALA A 356 27.18 -8.63 -13.88
CA ALA A 356 27.08 -9.15 -15.24
C ALA A 356 26.64 -8.06 -16.24
N LEU A 357 27.24 -8.07 -17.44
CA LEU A 357 26.81 -7.27 -18.59
C LEU A 357 26.12 -8.17 -19.62
N THR A 358 24.96 -7.76 -20.10
CA THR A 358 24.30 -8.28 -21.30
C THR A 358 23.88 -7.08 -22.14
N CYS A 359 24.34 -7.00 -23.38
CA CYS A 359 23.91 -5.99 -24.34
C CYS A 359 23.60 -6.68 -25.66
N THR A 360 22.36 -6.62 -26.13
CA THR A 360 21.87 -7.31 -27.32
C THR A 360 21.00 -6.38 -28.17
N ALA A 361 21.22 -6.42 -29.48
CA ALA A 361 20.52 -5.65 -30.50
C ALA A 361 19.95 -6.57 -31.59
N SER A 362 19.04 -6.07 -32.41
CA SER A 362 18.47 -6.86 -33.51
C SER A 362 19.39 -6.84 -34.74
N SER A 363 19.96 -7.99 -35.09
CA SER A 363 20.78 -8.11 -36.31
C SER A 363 19.94 -8.05 -37.58
N GLN A 364 20.25 -7.11 -38.48
CA GLN A 364 19.77 -7.13 -39.86
C GLN A 364 20.36 -8.33 -40.60
N ASN A 365 19.54 -9.34 -40.87
CA ASN A 365 19.96 -10.53 -41.59
C ASN A 365 19.67 -10.39 -43.10
N GLY A 366 20.55 -9.70 -43.83
CA GLY A 366 20.45 -9.66 -45.29
C GLY A 366 21.38 -8.68 -46.01
N SER A 367 22.37 -9.22 -46.76
CA SER A 367 22.57 -8.89 -48.20
C SER A 367 23.69 -9.70 -48.88
N SER A 368 23.32 -10.37 -49.98
CA SER A 368 24.11 -10.73 -51.20
C SER A 368 25.50 -11.40 -51.13
N LEU A 369 25.58 -12.57 -51.80
CA LEU A 369 26.80 -13.26 -52.28
C LEU A 369 27.51 -12.49 -53.42
N PRO A 370 28.77 -12.84 -53.78
CA PRO A 370 28.99 -13.86 -54.83
C PRO A 370 30.01 -14.95 -54.44
N ALA A 371 30.06 -16.04 -55.21
CA ALA A 371 30.77 -17.28 -54.87
C ALA A 371 31.94 -17.61 -55.82
N SER A 372 32.99 -18.27 -55.28
CA SER A 372 33.91 -19.12 -56.06
C SER A 372 34.76 -20.08 -55.19
N THR A 373 34.23 -21.31 -55.01
CA THR A 373 34.88 -22.65 -55.20
C THR A 373 36.26 -23.02 -54.57
N PRO A 374 36.57 -24.32 -54.36
CA PRO A 374 37.07 -24.77 -53.04
C PRO A 374 38.33 -25.67 -53.02
N SER A 375 38.87 -25.92 -51.82
CA SER A 375 39.61 -27.16 -51.51
C SER A 375 39.57 -27.55 -50.02
N SER A 376 38.99 -28.73 -49.76
CA SER A 376 39.36 -29.78 -48.77
C SER A 376 40.32 -29.41 -47.62
N HIS A 377 40.05 -29.70 -46.33
CA HIS A 377 39.12 -30.67 -45.70
C HIS A 377 38.49 -30.04 -44.41
N GLY A 378 37.48 -30.57 -43.70
CA GLY A 378 36.77 -31.87 -43.72
C GLY A 378 37.34 -32.87 -42.70
N LEU A 379 36.60 -33.52 -41.79
CA LEU A 379 35.17 -33.55 -41.36
C LEU A 379 35.15 -33.97 -39.86
N SER A 380 34.08 -33.91 -39.04
CA SER A 380 32.63 -33.67 -39.23
C SER A 380 31.99 -33.09 -37.94
N SER A 381 30.79 -32.51 -38.02
CA SER A 381 29.89 -32.28 -36.87
C SER A 381 28.43 -32.13 -37.34
N GLY A 382 27.88 -33.20 -37.95
CA GLY A 382 26.48 -33.25 -38.37
C GLY A 382 25.56 -33.53 -37.18
N GLY A 383 24.67 -32.57 -36.86
CA GLY A 383 23.70 -32.71 -35.76
C GLY A 383 23.42 -31.45 -34.93
N LYS A 384 23.76 -30.24 -35.40
CA LYS A 384 23.46 -28.96 -34.72
C LYS A 384 22.51 -28.05 -35.51
N ILE A 385 21.52 -28.64 -36.17
CA ILE A 385 20.33 -27.95 -36.68
C ILE A 385 19.12 -28.64 -36.06
N GLY A 386 18.29 -27.88 -35.36
CA GLY A 386 17.15 -28.41 -34.60
C GLY A 386 17.37 -28.48 -33.09
N ILE A 387 17.40 -27.31 -32.44
CA ILE A 387 16.81 -26.95 -31.13
C ILE A 387 17.20 -25.47 -30.89
N GLY A 388 16.52 -24.59 -31.63
CA GLY A 388 16.36 -23.18 -31.25
C GLY A 388 15.18 -23.05 -30.27
N MET A 389 15.10 -23.96 -29.30
CA MET A 389 13.94 -24.24 -28.45
C MET A 389 14.46 -24.62 -27.06
N GLY A 390 14.88 -23.61 -26.30
CA GLY A 390 15.57 -23.76 -25.02
C GLY A 390 16.00 -22.39 -24.49
N VAL A 391 15.07 -21.50 -24.14
CA VAL A 391 14.29 -21.58 -22.90
C VAL A 391 15.22 -21.74 -21.69
N GLY A 392 15.84 -20.63 -21.29
CA GLY A 392 16.71 -20.54 -20.13
C GLY A 392 17.00 -19.08 -19.77
N ALA A 393 16.99 -18.76 -18.48
CA ALA A 393 17.31 -17.47 -17.88
C ALA A 393 16.44 -16.25 -18.28
N ALA A 394 16.53 -15.71 -19.50
CA ALA A 394 16.04 -14.35 -19.79
C ALA A 394 14.51 -14.18 -19.59
N ALA A 395 13.72 -15.07 -20.21
CA ALA A 395 12.25 -15.09 -20.03
C ALA A 395 11.79 -15.64 -18.67
N ILE A 396 12.71 -16.17 -17.85
CA ILE A 396 12.42 -16.71 -16.51
C ILE A 396 12.68 -15.63 -15.45
N LEU A 397 13.69 -14.78 -15.62
CA LEU A 397 13.96 -13.67 -14.69
C LEU A 397 12.93 -12.54 -14.81
N THR A 398 12.42 -12.24 -16.00
CA THR A 398 11.25 -11.36 -16.16
C THR A 398 10.01 -11.97 -15.50
N PHE A 399 9.81 -13.28 -15.63
CA PHE A 399 8.72 -14.00 -14.95
C PHE A 399 8.84 -14.00 -13.42
N VAL A 400 10.07 -14.08 -12.87
CA VAL A 400 10.33 -13.89 -11.43
C VAL A 400 10.06 -12.45 -10.98
N PHE A 401 10.37 -11.45 -11.81
CA PHE A 401 10.08 -10.05 -11.48
C PHE A 401 8.57 -9.75 -11.51
N ILE A 402 7.86 -10.30 -12.51
CA ILE A 402 6.39 -10.31 -12.55
C ILE A 402 5.80 -11.08 -11.36
N LEU A 403 6.46 -12.12 -10.84
CA LEU A 403 6.06 -12.80 -9.61
C LEU A 403 6.27 -11.94 -8.35
N VAL A 404 7.34 -11.14 -8.27
CA VAL A 404 7.51 -10.15 -7.18
C VAL A 404 6.45 -9.04 -7.28
N TYR A 405 6.10 -8.61 -8.49
CA TYR A 405 4.97 -7.71 -8.75
C TYR A 405 3.61 -8.33 -8.33
N CYS A 406 3.39 -9.63 -8.60
CA CYS A 406 2.24 -10.36 -8.10
C CYS A 406 2.25 -10.53 -6.57
N CYS A 407 3.42 -10.67 -5.93
CA CYS A 407 3.53 -10.64 -4.47
C CYS A 407 3.15 -9.27 -3.91
N ARG A 408 3.55 -8.17 -4.57
CA ARG A 408 3.10 -6.79 -4.22
C ARG A 408 1.57 -6.64 -4.33
N ARG A 409 0.89 -7.38 -5.23
CA ARG A 409 -0.59 -7.42 -5.30
C ARG A 409 -1.26 -8.38 -4.29
N ARG A 410 -0.59 -9.43 -3.79
CA ARG A 410 -1.14 -10.31 -2.73
C ARG A 410 -1.00 -9.75 -1.30
N TRP A 411 -0.41 -8.56 -1.16
CA TRP A 411 -0.36 -7.80 0.09
C TRP A 411 -1.38 -6.63 0.10
N ALA A 412 -2.23 -6.53 -0.94
CA ALA A 412 -3.56 -5.98 -0.75
C ALA A 412 -4.33 -6.90 0.20
N ALA A 413 -4.86 -6.35 1.30
CA ALA A 413 -4.99 -7.06 2.56
C ALA A 413 -6.00 -8.23 2.59
N PRO A 414 -5.76 -9.27 3.42
CA PRO A 414 -6.83 -10.15 3.86
C PRO A 414 -7.73 -9.46 4.89
N THR A 415 -9.03 -9.55 4.64
CA THR A 415 -10.16 -9.23 5.51
C THR A 415 -10.00 -9.77 6.95
N GLN A 416 -10.46 -9.00 7.95
CA GLN A 416 -10.87 -9.34 9.35
C GLN A 416 -10.06 -10.36 10.20
N GLU A 417 -9.52 -11.45 9.66
CA GLU A 417 -8.79 -12.52 10.36
C GLU A 417 -7.40 -12.07 10.87
N GLN A 418 -6.77 -11.07 10.25
CA GLN A 418 -5.50 -10.51 10.75
C GLN A 418 -5.69 -9.67 12.02
N LEU A 419 -6.77 -8.87 12.09
CA LEU A 419 -7.13 -8.07 13.27
C LEU A 419 -7.36 -8.96 14.52
N ARG A 420 -7.86 -10.17 14.31
CA ARG A 420 -8.07 -11.19 15.35
C ARG A 420 -6.78 -11.70 16.00
N ARG A 421 -5.60 -11.44 15.41
CA ARG A 421 -4.30 -11.80 15.99
C ARG A 421 -3.68 -10.66 16.81
N GLU A 422 -3.88 -9.40 16.45
CA GLU A 422 -3.43 -8.27 17.26
C GLU A 422 -4.22 -8.14 18.57
N SER A 423 -5.50 -8.51 18.57
CA SER A 423 -6.31 -8.65 19.78
C SER A 423 -5.75 -9.69 20.79
N ALA A 424 -4.89 -10.62 20.36
CA ALA A 424 -4.19 -11.54 21.27
C ALA A 424 -2.90 -10.95 21.85
N THR A 425 -2.31 -9.94 21.22
CA THR A 425 -1.08 -9.28 21.68
C THR A 425 -1.37 -8.19 22.73
N MET A 426 -2.51 -7.50 22.63
CA MET A 426 -2.92 -6.48 23.61
C MET A 426 -3.40 -7.05 24.95
N ALA A 427 -3.58 -8.36 25.09
CA ALA A 427 -3.94 -8.99 26.35
C ALA A 427 -2.82 -8.97 27.41
N ASN A 428 -1.60 -8.52 27.08
CA ASN A 428 -0.40 -8.77 27.90
C ASN A 428 0.55 -7.58 28.13
N ILE A 429 0.07 -6.32 28.04
CA ILE A 429 0.84 -5.15 28.53
C ILE A 429 0.02 -4.37 29.55
N GLY A 430 0.25 -4.70 30.82
CA GLY A 430 -0.44 -4.13 31.97
C GLY A 430 0.45 -3.90 33.18
N HIS A 431 1.69 -3.43 33.01
CA HIS A 431 2.48 -2.64 33.98
C HIS A 431 3.82 -2.19 33.34
N GLY A 432 4.29 -0.98 33.66
CA GLY A 432 5.36 -0.30 32.90
C GLY A 432 6.72 -0.17 33.61
N GLY A 433 7.70 0.42 32.91
CA GLY A 433 9.04 0.73 33.44
C GLY A 433 10.07 1.20 32.39
N GLU A 434 10.19 2.52 32.24
CA GLU A 434 11.43 3.31 31.93
C GLU A 434 12.24 3.16 30.60
N THR A 435 12.08 4.19 29.75
CA THR A 435 13.14 4.95 29.00
C THR A 435 13.78 4.41 27.69
N PRO A 436 14.26 5.30 26.78
CA PRO A 436 14.32 5.04 25.32
C PRO A 436 15.72 4.70 24.75
N PRO A 437 15.83 4.23 23.48
CA PRO A 437 17.09 3.81 22.88
C PRO A 437 17.96 4.99 22.39
N MET A 438 19.25 4.95 22.75
CA MET A 438 20.31 5.74 22.13
C MET A 438 20.83 5.04 20.86
N TYR A 439 21.01 5.79 19.77
CA TYR A 439 21.88 5.36 18.67
C TYR A 439 23.24 6.06 18.83
N GLU A 440 24.33 5.29 18.79
CA GLU A 440 25.68 5.82 19.02
C GLU A 440 26.42 6.01 17.70
N SER A 441 26.88 7.24 17.45
CA SER A 441 27.65 7.62 16.27
C SER A 441 29.14 7.33 16.45
N LEU A 442 29.75 6.54 15.58
CA LEU A 442 31.19 6.27 15.62
C LEU A 442 32.02 7.48 15.14
N ALA A 443 32.70 8.16 16.08
CA ALA A 443 33.76 9.12 15.77
C ALA A 443 34.90 9.12 16.82
N GLN A 444 36.03 8.55 16.38
CA GLN A 444 37.43 8.94 16.71
C GLN A 444 38.07 8.77 18.12
N LEU A 445 39.17 8.01 18.06
CA LEU A 445 40.53 8.32 18.59
C LEU A 445 40.89 8.17 20.09
N SER A 446 41.89 7.28 20.28
CA SER A 446 42.97 7.35 21.28
C SER A 446 42.57 7.05 22.74
N SER A 447 43.45 6.58 23.64
CA SER A 447 44.77 5.93 23.51
C SER A 447 45.14 5.25 24.85
N ASN A 448 46.17 4.39 24.83
CA ASN A 448 46.98 3.94 25.97
C ASN A 448 46.30 3.03 27.03
N THR A 449 46.76 1.78 27.16
CA THR A 449 47.74 1.33 28.21
C THR A 449 47.06 1.10 29.57
N THR A 450 47.08 -0.10 30.16
CA THR A 450 48.30 -0.71 30.72
C THR A 450 48.19 -2.24 30.94
N ARG A 451 49.35 -2.92 30.95
CA ARG A 451 49.72 -4.25 31.52
C ARG A 451 48.71 -4.85 32.52
N GLY A 452 48.47 -6.16 32.57
CA GLY A 452 49.36 -7.35 32.60
C GLY A 452 48.70 -8.39 33.55
N SER A 453 49.14 -9.62 33.79
CA SER A 453 50.38 -10.38 33.52
C SER A 453 50.13 -11.88 33.81
N THR A 454 50.80 -12.83 33.12
CA THR A 454 51.27 -14.20 33.59
C THR A 454 50.32 -15.14 34.40
N ALA A 455 50.28 -16.47 34.29
CA ALA A 455 51.13 -17.57 33.74
C ALA A 455 50.25 -18.85 33.62
N LYS A 456 50.37 -19.78 32.64
CA LYS A 456 51.38 -20.85 32.34
C LYS A 456 51.16 -22.21 33.07
N GLY A 457 50.96 -23.28 32.29
CA GLY A 457 50.92 -24.73 32.65
C GLY A 457 49.95 -25.49 31.72
N GLU A 458 50.36 -26.35 30.76
CA GLU A 458 50.89 -27.74 30.85
C GLU A 458 49.91 -28.76 31.49
N ARG A 459 49.68 -29.99 30.96
CA ARG A 459 49.94 -30.65 29.66
C ARG A 459 49.20 -32.03 29.60
N GLY A 460 48.61 -32.42 28.45
CA GLY A 460 48.07 -33.78 28.17
C GLY A 460 46.61 -34.05 28.59
N GLY A 461 45.84 -34.99 28.01
CA GLY A 461 46.06 -35.89 26.86
C GLY A 461 44.94 -36.96 26.72
N MET A 462 44.92 -37.69 25.60
CA MET A 462 44.10 -38.90 25.26
C MET A 462 42.67 -38.74 24.67
N SER A 463 42.33 -39.64 23.74
CA SER A 463 41.11 -39.65 22.90
C SER A 463 40.19 -40.85 23.13
N ARG A 464 38.88 -40.66 22.89
CA ARG A 464 37.79 -41.58 22.46
C ARG A 464 36.48 -40.82 22.73
N GLY A 465 35.38 -40.86 21.99
CA GLY A 465 34.79 -41.69 20.94
C GLY A 465 33.28 -41.32 20.93
N PRO A 466 32.50 -41.49 19.86
CA PRO A 466 31.17 -40.87 19.75
C PRO A 466 30.08 -41.61 20.55
N GLY A 467 29.09 -40.86 21.04
CA GLY A 467 27.93 -41.39 21.78
C GLY A 467 26.68 -40.53 21.58
N GLU A 468 25.58 -41.21 21.26
CA GLU A 468 24.23 -40.75 20.94
C GLU A 468 23.61 -39.63 21.81
N LEU A 469 22.72 -38.86 21.17
CA LEU A 469 21.81 -37.90 21.79
C LEU A 469 20.46 -38.56 22.09
N GLU A 470 20.11 -38.74 23.36
CA GLU A 470 18.71 -38.77 23.80
C GLU A 470 18.58 -37.99 25.12
N ALA A 471 17.81 -36.91 25.09
CA ALA A 471 17.39 -36.16 26.27
C ALA A 471 15.88 -35.97 26.19
N THR A 472 15.13 -36.63 27.07
CA THR A 472 13.68 -36.49 27.19
C THR A 472 13.35 -35.16 27.84
N ASN A 473 12.57 -34.31 27.17
CA ASN A 473 12.07 -33.06 27.77
C ASN A 473 11.06 -33.38 28.89
N PRO A 474 11.24 -32.86 30.12
CA PRO A 474 10.23 -32.97 31.16
C PRO A 474 9.00 -32.10 30.83
N VAL A 475 7.82 -32.59 31.26
CA VAL A 475 6.54 -31.90 31.09
C VAL A 475 6.15 -31.27 32.43
N PHE A 476 5.80 -29.99 32.40
CA PHE A 476 5.37 -29.21 33.56
C PHE A 476 3.90 -28.83 33.43
N GLU A 477 3.16 -28.91 34.52
CA GLU A 477 1.79 -28.42 34.61
C GLU A 477 1.73 -27.17 35.50
N LEU A 478 0.97 -26.16 35.06
CA LEU A 478 0.78 -24.91 35.80
C LEU A 478 -0.40 -25.06 36.77
N GLN A 479 -0.12 -25.05 38.07
CA GLN A 479 -1.18 -25.10 39.09
C GLN A 479 -1.86 -23.72 39.26
N SER A 480 -3.04 -23.70 39.87
CA SER A 480 -3.87 -22.49 40.01
C SER A 480 -3.21 -21.38 40.87
N ASN A 481 -2.18 -21.71 41.65
CA ASN A 481 -1.32 -20.77 42.39
C ASN A 481 -0.15 -20.20 41.54
N ARG A 482 -0.06 -20.56 40.25
CA ARG A 482 0.98 -20.16 39.27
C ARG A 482 2.39 -20.71 39.53
N GLU A 483 2.53 -21.78 40.29
CA GLU A 483 3.79 -22.54 40.33
C GLU A 483 3.77 -23.66 39.27
N PHE A 484 4.94 -23.90 38.66
CA PHE A 484 5.16 -25.02 37.74
C PHE A 484 5.76 -26.20 38.53
N VAL A 485 5.12 -27.36 38.45
CA VAL A 485 5.61 -28.60 39.08
C VAL A 485 5.96 -29.61 37.98
N GLU A 486 7.11 -30.25 38.12
CA GLU A 486 7.58 -31.30 37.20
C GLU A 486 6.79 -32.59 37.45
N LEU A 487 6.13 -33.12 36.41
CA LEU A 487 5.38 -34.37 36.52
C LEU A 487 6.34 -35.56 36.43
N ALA A 488 6.69 -36.14 37.58
CA ALA A 488 7.42 -37.39 37.65
C ALA A 488 6.62 -38.50 36.93
N GLY A 489 7.19 -39.03 35.84
CA GLY A 489 6.46 -39.89 34.92
C GLY A 489 6.16 -41.28 35.48
N ASP A 490 4.91 -41.51 35.85
CA ASP A 490 4.25 -42.80 35.66
C ASP A 490 2.73 -42.61 35.43
N HIS A 491 2.08 -43.60 34.79
CA HIS A 491 0.65 -43.61 34.39
C HIS A 491 0.19 -42.81 33.16
N ALA A 492 0.95 -42.87 32.06
CA ALA A 492 0.35 -42.72 30.72
C ALA A 492 -0.36 -44.02 30.26
N ARG A 493 -1.51 -44.37 30.87
CA ARG A 493 -2.44 -45.39 30.32
C ARG A 493 -3.92 -45.10 30.62
N ARG A 494 -4.69 -44.93 29.53
CA ARG A 494 -6.16 -44.83 29.40
C ARG A 494 -6.76 -43.45 29.69
N GLY A 495 -7.57 -42.99 28.74
CA GLY A 495 -8.20 -41.68 28.63
C GLY A 495 -8.47 -41.43 27.15
#